data_AF-A0A7Y0SCX6-F1
#
_entry.id   AF-A0A7Y0SCX6-F1
#
_cell.length_a   1.000
_cell.length_b   1.000
_cell.length_c   1.000
_cell.angle_alpha   90.00
_cell.angle_beta   90.00
_cell.angle_gamma   90.00
#
_symmetry.space_group_name_H-M   'P 1'
#
loop_
_entity.id
_entity.type
_entity.pdbx_description
1 polymer ?
#
loop_
_entity_poly.entity_id
_entity_poly.type
_entity_poly.pdbx_seq_one_letter_code
_entity_poly.pdbx_strand_id
1 'polypeptide(L)'
;NGVEATRVIRQELGIKTLLFAYTADVFREAHDSFIEAGADHVLTKPLQHESFSDALKQFAARLEPKQNPPLTSDSNVLQLQRKPIENLRLTE
;
A
#
# COMPACT_ATOMS: atom_id res chain seq x y z
N ASN A 1 0.93 -8.32 -17.93
CA ASN A 1 0.32 -7.00 -18.16
C ASN A 1 -0.10 -6.44 -16.81
N GLY A 2 0.22 -5.18 -16.49
CA GLY A 2 -0.08 -4.60 -15.18
C GLY A 2 -1.59 -4.51 -14.91
N VAL A 3 -2.37 -4.12 -15.92
CA VAL A 3 -3.83 -3.99 -15.82
C VAL A 3 -4.49 -5.34 -15.48
N GLU A 4 -4.10 -6.41 -16.18
CA GLU A 4 -4.59 -7.76 -15.90
C GLU A 4 -4.24 -8.23 -14.48
N ALA A 5 -3.02 -7.94 -14.01
CA ALA A 5 -2.62 -8.29 -12.66
C ALA A 5 -3.47 -7.55 -11.61
N THR A 6 -3.72 -6.26 -11.81
CA THR A 6 -4.64 -5.46 -10.98
C THR A 6 -6.04 -6.09 -10.97
N ARG A 7 -6.54 -6.49 -12.14
CA ARG A 7 -7.85 -7.13 -12.28
C ARG A 7 -7.94 -8.42 -11.49
N VAL A 8 -6.95 -9.31 -11.61
CA VAL A 8 -6.88 -10.56 -10.84
C VAL A 8 -6.84 -10.28 -9.33
N ILE A 9 -5.99 -9.34 -8.88
CA ILE A 9 -5.86 -8.98 -7.45
C ILE A 9 -7.20 -8.50 -6.88
N ARG A 10 -7.95 -7.71 -7.64
CA ARG A 10 -9.19 -7.08 -7.17
C ARG A 10 -10.43 -7.93 -7.36
N GLN A 11 -10.60 -8.51 -8.54
CA GLN A 11 -11.83 -9.19 -8.94
C GLN A 11 -11.80 -10.68 -8.60
N GLU A 12 -10.66 -11.35 -8.78
CA GLU A 12 -10.56 -12.79 -8.53
C GLU A 12 -10.12 -13.10 -7.09
N LEU A 13 -9.07 -12.42 -6.60
CA LEU A 13 -8.54 -12.64 -5.26
C LEU A 13 -9.28 -11.83 -4.18
N GLY A 14 -10.04 -10.79 -4.58
CA GLY A 14 -10.81 -9.96 -3.65
C GLY A 14 -9.96 -9.18 -2.64
N ILE A 15 -8.67 -9.00 -2.92
CA ILE A 15 -7.75 -8.30 -2.01
C ILE A 15 -8.11 -6.82 -2.01
N LYS A 16 -8.25 -6.21 -0.81
CA LYS A 16 -8.64 -4.80 -0.62
C LYS A 16 -7.49 -3.87 -0.19
N THR A 17 -6.27 -4.42 -0.10
CA THR A 17 -5.05 -3.67 0.21
C THR A 17 -4.85 -2.56 -0.81
N LEU A 18 -4.36 -1.39 -0.38
CA LEU A 18 -4.04 -0.29 -1.29
C LEU A 18 -3.14 -0.74 -2.43
N LEU A 19 -3.52 -0.39 -3.66
CA LEU A 19 -2.84 -0.77 -4.89
C LEU A 19 -2.55 0.46 -5.73
N PHE A 20 -1.28 0.84 -5.75
CA PHE A 20 -0.76 1.89 -6.62
C PHE A 20 -0.24 1.25 -7.91
N ALA A 21 -0.87 1.58 -9.04
CA ALA A 21 -0.32 1.21 -10.34
C ALA A 21 0.88 2.11 -10.65
N TYR A 22 1.96 1.54 -11.21
CA TYR A 22 3.15 2.29 -11.58
C TYR A 22 3.44 2.09 -13.06
N THR A 23 3.33 3.15 -13.85
CA THR A 23 3.36 3.08 -15.32
C THR A 23 4.41 4.00 -15.91
N ALA A 24 4.96 3.61 -17.07
CA ALA A 24 5.80 4.47 -17.90
C ALA A 24 4.98 5.39 -18.81
N ASP A 25 3.68 5.12 -18.91
CA ASP A 25 2.76 5.79 -19.81
C ASP A 25 2.03 6.92 -19.10
N VAL A 26 2.02 8.10 -19.72
CA VAL A 26 1.32 9.30 -19.23
C VAL A 26 -0.04 9.50 -19.93
N PHE A 27 -0.37 8.65 -20.91
CA PHE A 27 -1.65 8.70 -21.60
C PHE A 27 -2.80 8.37 -20.66
N ARG A 28 -3.90 9.08 -20.84
CA ARG A 28 -5.08 9.01 -19.98
C ARG A 28 -5.77 7.66 -20.10
N GLU A 29 -5.74 7.07 -21.28
CA GLU A 29 -6.30 5.76 -21.58
C GLU A 29 -5.64 4.64 -20.78
N ALA A 30 -4.31 4.70 -20.64
CA ALA A 30 -3.56 3.75 -19.84
C ALA A 30 -3.87 3.93 -18.35
N HIS A 31 -3.96 5.18 -17.89
CA HIS A 31 -4.37 5.51 -16.53
C HIS A 31 -5.78 4.97 -16.21
N ASP A 32 -6.74 5.24 -17.10
CA ASP A 32 -8.14 4.85 -16.94
C ASP A 32 -8.27 3.33 -16.90
N SER A 33 -7.50 2.61 -17.74
CA SER A 33 -7.46 1.14 -17.71
C SER A 33 -7.04 0.57 -16.33
N PHE A 34 -6.07 1.20 -15.66
CA PHE A 34 -5.65 0.78 -14.32
C PHE A 34 -6.71 1.07 -13.27
N ILE A 35 -7.38 2.22 -13.36
CA ILE A 35 -8.46 2.59 -12.45
C ILE A 35 -9.66 1.65 -12.62
N GLU A 36 -10.06 1.36 -13.87
CA GLU A 36 -11.14 0.42 -14.18
C GLU A 36 -10.84 -1.01 -13.70
N ALA A 37 -9.58 -1.44 -13.78
CA ALA A 37 -9.15 -2.73 -13.22
C ALA A 37 -9.15 -2.77 -11.69
N GLY A 38 -9.26 -1.61 -11.02
CA GLY A 38 -9.39 -1.50 -9.57
C GLY A 38 -8.13 -1.04 -8.83
N ALA A 39 -7.18 -0.39 -9.51
CA ALA A 39 -6.11 0.34 -8.83
C ALA A 39 -6.70 1.53 -8.06
N ASP A 40 -6.19 1.82 -6.86
CA ASP A 40 -6.65 2.97 -6.08
C ASP A 40 -6.07 4.28 -6.62
N HIS A 41 -4.88 4.22 -7.21
CA HIS A 41 -4.19 5.36 -7.79
C HIS A 41 -3.12 4.90 -8.79
N VAL A 42 -2.74 5.79 -9.72
CA VAL A 42 -1.73 5.50 -10.74
C VAL A 42 -0.60 6.53 -10.64
N LEU A 43 0.63 6.04 -10.57
CA LEU A 43 1.86 6.80 -10.51
C LEU A 43 2.60 6.67 -11.84
N THR A 44 3.16 7.78 -12.33
CA THR A 44 3.92 7.81 -13.58
C THR A 44 5.42 7.79 -13.33
N LYS A 45 6.17 7.34 -14.34
CA LYS A 45 7.65 7.39 -14.35
C LYS A 45 8.14 8.74 -14.87
N PRO A 46 9.27 9.27 -14.35
CA PRO A 46 10.00 8.78 -13.17
C PRO A 46 9.21 9.03 -11.89
N LEU A 47 9.36 8.17 -10.89
CA LEU A 47 8.65 8.34 -9.61
C LEU A 47 9.22 9.55 -8.88
N GLN A 48 8.46 10.65 -8.84
CA GLN A 48 8.86 11.87 -8.15
C GLN A 48 8.51 11.76 -6.67
N HIS A 49 9.42 12.22 -5.80
CA HIS A 49 9.26 12.12 -4.35
C HIS A 49 8.01 12.84 -3.84
N GLU A 50 7.72 14.03 -4.39
CA GLU A 50 6.53 14.81 -4.03
C GLU A 50 5.25 14.09 -4.45
N SER A 51 5.14 13.67 -5.71
CA SER A 51 3.99 12.91 -6.21
C SER A 51 3.73 11.63 -5.41
N PHE A 52 4.79 10.88 -5.07
CA PHE A 52 4.65 9.69 -4.24
C PHE A 52 4.21 10.03 -2.81
N SER A 53 4.80 11.06 -2.21
CA SER A 53 4.44 11.50 -0.86
C SER A 53 3.00 11.97 -0.79
N ASP A 54 2.53 12.69 -1.81
CA ASP A 54 1.16 13.19 -1.87
C ASP A 54 0.15 12.07 -2.09
N ALA A 55 0.49 11.07 -2.91
CA ALA A 55 -0.30 9.85 -3.03
C ALA A 55 -0.39 9.13 -1.67
N LEU A 56 0.72 8.95 -0.94
CA LEU A 56 0.69 8.34 0.39
C LEU A 56 -0.17 9.14 1.38
N LYS A 57 -0.06 10.48 1.39
CA LYS A 57 -0.89 11.34 2.25
C LYS A 57 -2.37 11.20 1.92
N GLN A 58 -2.73 11.15 0.63
CA GLN A 58 -4.12 10.98 0.19
C GLN A 58 -4.73 9.68 0.71
N PHE A 59 -3.94 8.60 0.81
CA PHE A 59 -4.40 7.30 1.29
C PHE A 59 -3.98 6.99 2.74
N ALA A 60 -3.45 7.96 3.48
CA ALA A 60 -2.93 7.78 4.84
C ALA A 60 -3.96 7.15 5.79
N ALA A 61 -5.23 7.59 5.71
CA ALA A 61 -6.32 7.04 6.52
C ALA A 61 -6.56 5.54 6.30
N ARG A 62 -6.23 5.00 5.12
CA ARG A 62 -6.31 3.57 4.80
C ARG A 62 -5.03 2.81 5.15
N LEU A 63 -3.92 3.51 5.36
CA LEU A 63 -2.64 2.97 5.80
C LEU A 63 -2.52 2.90 7.32
N GLU A 64 -3.34 3.66 8.05
CA GLU A 64 -3.45 3.60 9.50
C GLU A 64 -3.61 2.13 9.95
N PRO A 65 -2.80 1.66 10.92
CA PRO A 65 -2.99 0.35 11.49
C PRO A 65 -4.42 0.25 12.00
N LYS A 66 -5.20 -0.69 11.46
CA LYS A 66 -6.44 -1.10 12.12
C LYS A 66 -6.04 -1.43 13.55
N GLN A 67 -6.59 -0.70 14.53
CA GLN A 67 -6.26 -0.87 15.94
C GLN A 67 -6.12 -2.35 16.23
N ASN A 68 -4.94 -2.76 16.70
CA ASN A 68 -4.70 -4.16 17.04
C ASN A 68 -5.83 -4.57 18.00
N PRO A 69 -6.57 -5.66 17.73
CA PRO A 69 -7.55 -6.14 18.68
C PRO A 69 -6.86 -6.27 20.04
N PRO A 70 -7.53 -5.89 21.15
CA PRO A 70 -6.93 -5.93 22.47
C PRO A 70 -6.33 -7.33 22.69
N LEU A 71 -5.08 -7.37 23.13
CA LEU A 71 -4.38 -8.59 23.50
C LEU A 71 -5.25 -9.31 24.54
N THR A 72 -5.89 -10.41 24.15
CA THR A 72 -6.55 -11.29 25.11
C THR A 72 -5.43 -12.02 25.87
N SER A 73 -5.51 -12.03 27.20
CA SER A 73 -4.47 -12.59 28.08
C SER A 73 -4.16 -14.08 27.85
N ASP A 74 -4.97 -14.79 27.05
CA ASP A 74 -4.85 -16.22 26.77
C ASP A 74 -4.15 -16.56 25.44
N SER A 75 -3.58 -15.57 24.75
CA SER A 75 -2.95 -15.79 23.44
C SER A 75 -1.47 -16.17 23.57
N ASN A 76 -1.06 -17.26 22.93
CA ASN A 76 0.33 -17.66 22.72
C ASN A 76 1.04 -16.85 21.61
N VAL A 77 0.38 -15.82 21.07
CA VAL A 77 0.92 -14.95 20.02
C VAL A 77 1.68 -13.78 20.66
N LEU A 78 2.98 -13.71 20.41
CA LEU A 78 3.81 -12.56 20.78
C LEU A 78 3.63 -11.45 19.75
N GLN A 79 3.06 -10.31 20.19
CA GLN A 79 2.96 -9.12 19.35
C GLN A 79 4.36 -8.50 19.16
N LEU A 80 4.84 -8.48 17.92
CA LEU A 80 6.10 -7.81 17.57
C LEU A 80 5.86 -6.30 17.57
N GLN A 81 6.35 -5.62 18.60
CA GLN A 81 6.36 -4.17 18.67
C GLN A 81 7.64 -3.63 18.05
N ARG A 82 7.52 -2.81 17.00
CA ARG A 82 8.67 -2.10 16.42
C ARG A 82 9.04 -0.95 17.35
N LYS A 83 10.16 -1.07 18.07
CA LYS A 83 10.70 0.05 18.84
C LYS A 83 11.30 1.10 17.89
N PRO A 84 11.20 2.40 18.24
CA PRO A 84 11.94 3.45 17.56
C PRO A 84 13.42 3.08 17.46
N ILE A 85 14.07 3.45 16.36
CA ILE A 85 15.47 3.11 16.10
C ILE A 85 16.40 3.63 17.20
N GLU A 86 16.03 4.77 17.80
CA GLU A 86 16.68 5.41 18.95
C GLU A 86 16.72 4.51 20.20
N ASN A 87 15.79 3.57 20.31
CA ASN A 87 15.66 2.63 21.42
C ASN A 87 16.28 1.25 21.12
N LEU A 88 16.89 1.08 19.95
CA LEU A 88 17.63 -0.13 19.61
C LEU A 88 19.05 0.02 20.14
N ARG A 89 19.47 -0.90 21.02
CA ARG A 89 20.86 -0.94 21.48
C ARG A 89 21.75 -1.21 20.27
N LEU A 90 22.68 -0.29 20.00
CA LEU A 90 23.83 -0.61 19.14
C LEU A 90 24.55 -1.77 19.81
N THR A 91 24.64 -2.90 19.13
CA THR A 91 25.54 -3.98 19.55
C THR A 91 26.86 -3.71 18.85
N GLU A 92 27.94 -3.59 19.63
CA GLU A 92 29.31 -3.48 19.16
C GLU A 92 29.78 -4.78 18.50
#